data_AF-A0A962JMJ1-F1
#
_entry.id   AF-A0A962JMJ1-F1
#
_cell.length_a   1.000
_cell.length_b   1.000
_cell.length_c   1.000
_cell.angle_alpha   90.00
_cell.angle_beta   90.00
_cell.angle_gamma   90.00
#
_symmetry.space_group_name_H-M   'P 1'
#
loop_
_entity.id
_entity.type
_entity.pdbx_description
1 polymer ?
#
loop_
_entity_poly.entity_id
_entity_poly.type
_entity_poly.pdbx_seq_one_letter_code
_entity_poly.pdbx_strand_id
1 'polypeptide(L)'
;MPAAHTLENSSANLAAGLLMTRENINNTEGILRYDLARYRSWRCHSDTQFKEWFNAVQKWQVARLTRTHGHLLEDDRYKAVTNFFLSDMYGGLDLSSLANEIERALPTTTRLLPDSVMRTAAVALELNAITGELDEQVASYIFEHLKATEINEE
;
A
#
# COMPACT_ATOMS: atom_id res chain seq x y z
N MET A 1 2.24 -33.17 17.82
CA MET A 1 1.91 -32.85 16.42
C MET A 1 1.15 -31.53 16.44
N PRO A 2 1.77 -30.39 16.08
CA PRO A 2 1.06 -29.12 16.09
C PRO A 2 0.27 -28.98 14.78
N ALA A 3 -0.99 -28.55 14.92
CA ALA A 3 -1.91 -28.33 13.83
C ALA A 3 -1.37 -27.24 12.90
N ALA A 4 -1.29 -27.54 11.61
CA ALA A 4 -1.07 -26.54 10.58
C ALA A 4 -2.31 -25.63 10.54
N HIS A 5 -2.20 -24.45 11.15
CA HIS A 5 -3.14 -23.37 10.89
C HIS A 5 -2.92 -22.92 9.46
N THR A 6 -3.78 -23.40 8.57
CA THR A 6 -3.91 -22.89 7.21
C THR A 6 -4.14 -21.39 7.30
N LEU A 7 -3.16 -20.60 6.90
CA LEU A 7 -3.35 -19.19 6.58
C LEU A 7 -4.37 -19.17 5.43
N GLU A 8 -5.64 -18.96 5.76
CA GLU A 8 -6.66 -18.70 4.74
C GLU A 8 -6.14 -17.55 3.88
N ASN A 9 -6.22 -17.76 2.58
CA ASN A 9 -5.66 -16.90 1.56
C ASN A 9 -6.44 -15.56 1.57
N SER A 10 -6.03 -14.62 2.45
CA SER A 10 -6.65 -13.28 2.63
C SER A 10 -6.70 -12.46 1.35
N SER A 11 -5.93 -12.83 0.31
CA SER A 11 -6.02 -12.30 -1.05
C SER A 11 -7.42 -12.42 -1.68
N ALA A 12 -8.27 -13.36 -1.21
CA ALA A 12 -9.63 -13.53 -1.72
C ALA A 12 -10.61 -12.43 -1.28
N ASN A 13 -10.39 -11.77 -0.13
CA ASN A 13 -11.28 -10.70 0.36
C ASN A 13 -10.90 -9.31 -0.17
N LEU A 14 -9.70 -9.15 -0.72
CA LEU A 14 -9.15 -7.86 -1.17
C LEU A 14 -9.75 -7.36 -2.50
N ALA A 15 -10.44 -8.22 -3.26
CA ALA A 15 -10.85 -7.94 -4.64
C ALA A 15 -12.33 -8.19 -4.95
N ALA A 16 -13.19 -8.35 -3.94
CA ALA A 16 -14.61 -8.68 -4.17
C ALA A 16 -15.38 -7.60 -4.99
N GLY A 17 -14.83 -6.39 -5.13
CA GLY A 17 -15.39 -5.29 -5.94
C GLY A 17 -14.71 -5.02 -7.29
N LEU A 18 -13.60 -5.69 -7.64
CA LEU A 18 -12.91 -5.47 -8.91
C LEU A 18 -13.30 -6.53 -9.93
N LEU A 19 -14.08 -6.12 -10.93
CA LEU A 19 -14.58 -6.97 -12.03
C LEU A 19 -13.47 -7.61 -12.90
N MET A 20 -12.19 -7.28 -12.69
CA MET A 20 -11.05 -7.81 -13.44
C MET A 20 -9.89 -8.16 -12.50
N THR A 21 -9.25 -9.31 -12.74
CA THR A 21 -7.97 -9.67 -12.10
C THR A 21 -6.83 -8.87 -12.73
N ARG A 22 -5.82 -8.50 -11.93
CA ARG A 22 -4.63 -7.73 -12.36
C ARG A 22 -3.95 -8.29 -13.62
N GLU A 23 -3.98 -9.62 -13.78
CA GLU A 23 -3.38 -10.39 -14.87
C GLU A 23 -4.06 -10.14 -16.23
N ASN A 24 -5.34 -9.76 -16.23
CA ASN A 24 -6.10 -9.50 -17.45
C ASN A 24 -5.95 -8.06 -17.96
N ILE A 25 -5.22 -7.21 -17.22
CA ILE A 25 -5.03 -5.79 -17.56
C ILE A 25 -3.72 -5.62 -18.32
N ASN A 26 -3.83 -5.22 -19.58
CA ASN A 26 -2.72 -5.17 -20.53
C ASN A 26 -2.26 -3.74 -20.89
N ASN A 27 -2.80 -2.71 -20.24
CA ASN A 27 -2.44 -1.31 -20.48
C ASN A 27 -2.26 -0.54 -19.17
N THR A 28 -1.40 0.49 -19.19
CA THR A 28 -0.99 1.24 -17.99
C THR A 28 -2.14 2.02 -17.35
N GLU A 29 -3.06 2.56 -18.14
CA GLU A 29 -4.28 3.20 -17.61
C GLU A 29 -5.11 2.22 -16.78
N GLY A 30 -5.34 1.01 -17.30
CA GLY A 30 -6.08 -0.03 -16.60
C GLY A 30 -5.40 -0.41 -15.28
N ILE A 31 -4.06 -0.50 -15.28
CA ILE A 31 -3.28 -0.80 -14.06
C ILE A 31 -3.47 0.32 -13.04
N LEU A 32 -3.32 1.58 -13.46
CA LEU A 32 -3.54 2.74 -12.60
C LEU A 32 -4.95 2.76 -12.00
N ARG A 33 -5.99 2.49 -12.81
CA ARG A 33 -7.38 2.41 -12.33
C ARG A 33 -7.58 1.27 -11.34
N TYR A 34 -6.97 0.12 -11.59
CA TYR A 34 -7.05 -1.07 -10.75
C TYR A 34 -6.42 -0.82 -9.38
N ASP A 35 -5.17 -0.34 -9.33
CA ASP A 35 -4.48 -0.09 -8.07
C ASP A 35 -5.07 1.10 -7.31
N LEU A 36 -5.65 2.07 -8.03
CA LEU A 36 -6.39 3.14 -7.38
C LEU A 36 -7.66 2.64 -6.69
N ALA A 37 -8.42 1.76 -7.34
CA ALA A 37 -9.60 1.16 -6.74
C ALA A 37 -9.23 0.37 -5.47
N ARG A 38 -8.10 -0.34 -5.49
CA ARG A 38 -7.55 -1.03 -4.31
C ARG A 38 -7.25 -0.06 -3.16
N TYR A 39 -6.50 1.00 -3.43
CA TYR A 39 -6.23 2.06 -2.45
C TYR A 39 -7.54 2.63 -1.86
N ARG A 40 -8.50 3.01 -2.70
CA ARG A 40 -9.78 3.57 -2.23
C ARG A 40 -10.60 2.59 -1.39
N SER A 41 -10.42 1.29 -1.60
CA SER A 41 -11.14 0.24 -0.88
C SER A 41 -10.69 0.03 0.57
N TRP A 42 -9.55 0.63 0.97
CA TRP A 42 -9.06 0.52 2.33
C TRP A 42 -10.09 1.01 3.35
N ARG A 43 -10.33 0.19 4.37
CA ARG A 43 -11.20 0.48 5.51
C ARG A 43 -10.75 1.74 6.26
N CYS A 44 -9.45 2.03 6.33
CA CYS A 44 -8.93 3.22 6.99
C CYS A 44 -9.48 4.55 6.42
N HIS A 45 -10.04 4.54 5.20
CA HIS A 45 -10.69 5.70 4.61
C HIS A 45 -12.11 5.95 5.13
N SER A 46 -12.79 4.93 5.67
CA SER A 46 -14.19 4.99 6.10
C SER A 46 -14.41 4.76 7.60
N ASP A 47 -13.43 4.19 8.30
CA ASP A 47 -13.48 3.91 9.74
C ASP A 47 -12.39 4.69 10.50
N THR A 48 -12.80 5.72 11.25
CA THR A 48 -11.89 6.59 11.99
C THR A 48 -11.07 5.84 13.03
N GLN A 49 -11.67 4.88 13.76
CA GLN A 49 -10.93 4.12 14.77
C GLN A 49 -9.92 3.20 14.11
N PHE A 50 -10.33 2.52 13.03
CA PHE A 50 -9.42 1.67 12.28
C PHE A 50 -8.29 2.46 11.63
N LYS A 51 -8.54 3.71 11.20
CA LYS A 51 -7.51 4.62 10.70
C LYS A 51 -6.42 4.90 11.75
N GLU A 52 -6.78 5.04 13.02
CA GLU A 52 -5.80 5.23 14.09
C GLU A 52 -4.91 3.99 14.26
N TRP A 53 -5.52 2.80 14.24
CA TRP A 53 -4.81 1.53 14.29
C TRP A 53 -3.88 1.32 13.09
N PHE A 54 -4.38 1.60 11.90
CA PHE A 54 -3.61 1.58 10.65
C PHE A 54 -2.39 2.50 10.73
N ASN A 55 -2.59 3.77 11.17
CA ASN A 55 -1.50 4.72 11.33
C ASN A 55 -0.48 4.26 12.39
N ALA A 56 -0.92 3.60 13.46
CA ALA A 56 -0.03 3.03 14.47
C ALA A 56 0.84 1.91 13.89
N VAL A 57 0.24 1.00 13.10
CA VAL A 57 0.96 -0.04 12.36
C VAL A 57 1.99 0.59 11.42
N GLN A 58 1.59 1.57 10.61
CA GLN A 58 2.51 2.22 9.66
C GLN A 58 3.72 2.85 10.34
N LYS A 59 3.51 3.57 11.45
CA LYS A 59 4.61 4.16 12.23
C LYS A 59 5.57 3.09 12.75
N TRP A 60 5.03 2.01 13.30
CA TRP A 60 5.83 0.90 13.78
C TRP A 60 6.60 0.19 12.64
N GLN A 61 5.94 -0.03 11.50
CA GLN A 61 6.55 -0.62 10.30
C GLN A 61 7.71 0.20 9.79
N VAL A 62 7.55 1.52 9.65
CA VAL A 62 8.63 2.43 9.22
C VAL A 62 9.82 2.34 10.17
N ALA A 63 9.59 2.38 11.49
CA ALA A 63 10.65 2.25 12.48
C ALA A 63 11.36 0.89 12.37
N ARG A 64 10.59 -0.21 12.29
CA ARG A 64 11.12 -1.57 12.17
C ARG A 64 11.94 -1.74 10.89
N LEU A 65 11.44 -1.28 9.75
CA LEU A 65 12.11 -1.39 8.45
C LEU A 65 13.38 -0.54 8.42
N THR A 66 13.35 0.68 8.96
CA THR A 66 14.53 1.54 9.10
C THR A 66 15.65 0.84 9.87
N ARG A 67 15.30 0.18 10.98
CA ARG A 67 16.27 -0.56 11.81
C ARG A 67 16.77 -1.83 11.14
N THR A 68 15.87 -2.65 10.61
CA THR A 68 16.21 -3.98 10.05
C THR A 68 16.89 -3.90 8.68
N HIS A 69 16.63 -2.83 7.92
CA HIS A 69 17.18 -2.61 6.58
C HIS A 69 18.07 -1.36 6.52
N GLY A 70 18.61 -0.93 7.66
CA GLY A 70 19.45 0.27 7.75
C GLY A 70 20.67 0.25 6.84
N HIS A 71 21.21 -0.94 6.53
CA HIS A 71 22.29 -1.11 5.57
C HIS A 71 21.95 -0.56 4.16
N LEU A 72 20.68 -0.58 3.75
CA LEU A 72 20.25 -0.01 2.46
C LEU A 72 20.27 1.53 2.47
N LEU A 73 20.19 2.16 3.64
CA LEU A 73 20.34 3.60 3.81
C LEU A 73 21.80 4.05 3.78
N GLU A 74 22.74 3.13 3.97
CA GLU A 74 24.19 3.37 3.93
C GLU A 74 24.79 3.07 2.55
N ASP A 75 24.15 2.21 1.76
CA ASP A 75 24.57 1.91 0.38
C ASP A 75 24.15 3.02 -0.59
N ASP A 76 25.12 3.73 -1.18
CA ASP A 76 24.88 4.82 -2.14
C ASP A 76 23.97 4.43 -3.31
N ARG A 77 23.95 3.15 -3.71
CA ARG A 77 23.08 2.64 -4.77
C ARG A 77 21.61 2.63 -4.35
N TYR A 78 21.31 2.35 -3.09
CA TYR A 78 19.95 2.10 -2.60
C TYR A 78 19.41 3.23 -1.71
N LYS A 79 20.29 4.04 -1.14
CA LYS A 79 19.96 5.10 -0.19
C LYS A 79 18.82 6.01 -0.65
N ALA A 80 18.84 6.44 -1.91
CA ALA A 80 17.80 7.32 -2.44
C ALA A 80 16.42 6.64 -2.48
N VAL A 81 16.34 5.41 -2.99
CA VAL A 81 15.07 4.68 -3.09
C VAL A 81 14.57 4.21 -1.73
N THR A 82 15.46 3.82 -0.82
CA THR A 82 15.08 3.41 0.53
C THR A 82 14.55 4.59 1.35
N ASN A 83 15.18 5.76 1.25
CA ASN A 83 14.63 6.98 1.86
C ASN A 83 13.25 7.28 1.28
N PHE A 84 13.14 7.39 -0.05
CA PHE A 84 11.86 7.65 -0.72
C PHE A 84 10.76 6.66 -0.31
N PHE A 85 11.10 5.37 -0.20
CA PHE A 85 10.14 4.37 0.25
C PHE A 85 9.67 4.62 1.69
N LEU A 86 10.59 4.83 2.63
CA LEU A 86 10.26 4.98 4.06
C LEU A 86 9.57 6.31 4.37
N SER A 87 10.01 7.43 3.77
CA SER A 87 9.43 8.75 4.04
C SER A 87 8.19 9.03 3.20
N ASP A 88 8.24 8.74 1.92
CA ASP A 88 7.22 9.17 0.98
C ASP A 88 6.21 8.04 0.76
N MET A 89 6.63 6.84 0.37
CA MET A 89 5.66 5.79 -0.01
C MET A 89 4.95 5.10 1.17
N TYR A 90 5.64 4.90 2.28
CA TYR A 90 5.13 4.21 3.47
C TYR A 90 4.61 5.18 4.53
N GLY A 91 5.31 6.31 4.73
CA GLY A 91 5.18 7.14 5.92
C GLY A 91 4.43 8.47 5.77
N GLY A 92 4.06 8.91 4.57
CA GLY A 92 3.50 10.26 4.49
C GLY A 92 3.12 10.87 3.14
N LEU A 93 3.33 10.21 1.99
CA LEU A 93 2.74 10.71 0.76
C LEU A 93 1.25 10.43 0.81
N ASP A 94 0.47 11.51 0.90
CA ASP A 94 -0.95 11.45 0.60
C ASP A 94 -1.11 11.14 -0.89
N LEU A 95 -1.06 9.85 -1.21
CA LEU A 95 -1.35 9.35 -2.55
C LEU A 95 -2.77 9.66 -2.97
N SER A 96 -3.64 10.20 -2.10
CA SER A 96 -4.89 10.84 -2.54
C SER A 96 -4.61 11.94 -3.56
N SER A 97 -3.55 12.75 -3.40
CA SER A 97 -3.25 13.81 -4.36
C SER A 97 -2.85 13.23 -5.72
N LEU A 98 -1.92 12.27 -5.71
CA LEU A 98 -1.49 11.59 -6.93
C LEU A 98 -2.65 10.81 -7.58
N ALA A 99 -3.45 10.11 -6.78
CA ALA A 99 -4.65 9.42 -7.19
C ALA A 99 -5.66 10.37 -7.86
N ASN A 100 -5.93 11.52 -7.24
CA ASN A 100 -6.83 12.53 -7.78
C ASN A 100 -6.28 13.12 -9.09
N GLU A 101 -4.95 13.35 -9.18
CA GLU A 101 -4.29 13.81 -10.40
C GLU A 101 -4.38 12.77 -11.51
N ILE A 102 -4.14 11.49 -11.20
CA ILE A 102 -4.33 10.36 -12.11
C ILE A 102 -5.79 10.31 -12.57
N GLU A 103 -6.77 10.32 -11.66
CA GLU A 103 -8.21 10.31 -11.99
C GLU A 103 -8.63 11.47 -12.89
N ARG A 104 -8.06 12.66 -12.70
CA ARG A 104 -8.32 13.82 -13.58
C ARG A 104 -7.67 13.66 -14.94
N ALA A 105 -6.47 13.09 -15.00
CA ALA A 105 -5.71 12.90 -16.22
C ALA A 105 -6.25 11.76 -17.10
N LEU A 106 -6.77 10.70 -16.48
CA LEU A 106 -7.29 9.49 -17.15
C LEU A 106 -8.43 9.74 -18.17
N PRO A 107 -9.49 10.55 -17.88
CA PRO A 107 -10.56 10.82 -18.84
C PRO A 107 -10.19 11.89 -19.89
N THR A 108 -9.17 12.73 -19.64
CA THR A 108 -8.94 13.94 -20.46
C THR A 108 -7.66 13.91 -21.29
N THR A 109 -6.72 12.97 -21.08
CA THR A 109 -5.49 13.00 -21.89
C THR A 109 -4.78 11.67 -22.09
N THR A 110 -5.06 11.05 -23.23
CA THR A 110 -4.05 10.35 -24.06
C THR A 110 -2.97 11.29 -24.64
N ARG A 111 -2.78 12.52 -24.10
CA ARG A 111 -1.94 13.56 -24.75
C ARG A 111 -1.02 14.42 -23.88
N LEU A 112 -0.82 14.17 -22.57
CA LEU A 112 0.02 15.07 -21.74
C LEU A 112 1.09 14.41 -20.85
N LEU A 113 1.02 13.12 -20.52
CA LEU A 113 2.07 12.46 -19.73
C LEU A 113 2.82 11.42 -20.58
N PRO A 114 4.17 11.40 -20.55
CA PRO A 114 4.95 10.36 -21.21
C PRO A 114 4.65 8.97 -20.62
N ASP A 115 4.63 7.92 -21.45
CA ASP A 115 4.38 6.55 -21.01
C ASP A 115 5.31 6.09 -19.87
N SER A 116 6.56 6.57 -19.85
CA SER A 116 7.52 6.25 -18.78
C SER A 116 7.06 6.77 -17.41
N VAL A 117 6.45 7.96 -17.39
CA VAL A 117 5.89 8.56 -16.17
C VAL A 117 4.67 7.76 -15.73
N MET A 118 3.78 7.42 -16.65
CA MET A 118 2.60 6.61 -16.34
C MET A 118 2.99 5.23 -15.77
N ARG A 119 4.00 4.57 -16.35
CA ARG A 119 4.51 3.29 -15.84
C ARG A 119 5.11 3.43 -14.44
N THR A 120 5.87 4.49 -14.20
CA THR A 120 6.46 4.74 -12.87
C THR A 120 5.36 4.99 -11.83
N ALA A 121 4.34 5.77 -12.17
CA ALA A 121 3.18 6.00 -11.31
C ALA A 121 2.41 4.70 -11.04
N ALA A 122 2.26 3.83 -12.04
CA ALA A 122 1.60 2.54 -11.88
C ALA A 122 2.34 1.64 -10.87
N VAL A 123 3.67 1.55 -10.98
CA VAL A 123 4.50 0.79 -10.03
C VAL A 123 4.39 1.38 -8.62
N ALA A 124 4.44 2.71 -8.49
CA ALA A 124 4.35 3.37 -7.20
C ALA A 124 2.98 3.15 -6.53
N LEU A 125 1.90 3.22 -7.30
CA LEU A 125 0.54 3.01 -6.82
C LEU A 125 0.28 1.54 -6.45
N GLU A 126 0.75 0.59 -7.26
CA GLU A 126 0.70 -0.85 -6.97
C GLU A 126 1.42 -1.17 -5.65
N LEU A 127 2.64 -0.64 -5.47
CA LEU A 127 3.41 -0.83 -4.25
C LEU A 127 2.69 -0.27 -3.03
N ASN A 128 2.11 0.93 -3.14
CA ASN A 128 1.34 1.50 -2.04
C ASN A 128 0.08 0.70 -1.74
N ALA A 129 -0.69 0.33 -2.76
CA ALA A 129 -1.89 -0.50 -2.63
C ALA A 129 -1.58 -1.79 -1.86
N ILE A 130 -0.53 -2.53 -2.26
CA ILE A 130 -0.10 -3.76 -1.57
C ILE A 130 0.32 -3.47 -0.13
N THR A 131 1.11 -2.42 0.08
CA THR A 131 1.65 -2.08 1.40
C THR A 131 0.53 -1.76 2.39
N GLY A 132 -0.42 -0.90 2.02
CA GLY A 132 -1.52 -0.57 2.93
C GLY A 132 -2.48 -1.73 3.14
N GLU A 133 -2.75 -2.56 2.13
CA GLU A 133 -3.55 -3.79 2.33
C GLU A 133 -2.93 -4.75 3.34
N LEU A 134 -1.59 -4.85 3.36
CA LEU A 134 -0.88 -5.63 4.38
C LEU A 134 -0.97 -4.95 5.74
N ASP A 135 -0.85 -3.63 5.81
CA ASP A 135 -0.98 -2.89 7.07
C ASP A 135 -2.40 -2.95 7.65
N GLU A 136 -3.45 -2.96 6.81
CA GLU A 136 -4.84 -3.21 7.26
C GLU A 136 -4.97 -4.60 7.87
N GLN A 137 -4.38 -5.62 7.24
CA GLN A 137 -4.40 -6.98 7.79
C GLN A 137 -3.66 -7.08 9.13
N VAL A 138 -2.50 -6.42 9.25
CA VAL A 138 -1.74 -6.36 10.51
C VAL A 138 -2.54 -5.61 11.58
N ALA A 139 -3.19 -4.49 11.23
CA ALA A 139 -4.03 -3.73 12.15
C ALA A 139 -5.21 -4.55 12.65
N SER A 140 -5.96 -5.21 11.76
CA SER A 140 -7.05 -6.10 12.13
C SER A 140 -6.56 -7.22 13.05
N TYR A 141 -5.43 -7.85 12.71
CA TYR A 141 -4.89 -8.93 13.53
C TYR A 141 -4.50 -8.46 14.94
N ILE A 142 -3.77 -7.35 15.06
CA ILE A 142 -3.29 -6.88 16.36
C ILE A 142 -4.44 -6.36 17.23
N PHE A 143 -5.26 -5.46 16.69
CA PHE A 143 -6.24 -4.73 17.51
C PHE A 143 -7.58 -5.45 17.61
N GLU A 144 -7.98 -6.21 16.59
CA GLU A 144 -9.25 -6.92 16.60
C GLU A 144 -9.10 -8.38 17.02
N HIS A 145 -8.05 -9.09 16.59
CA HIS A 145 -7.86 -10.48 16.96
C HIS A 145 -7.10 -10.64 18.28
N LEU A 146 -5.94 -10.01 18.44
CA LEU A 146 -5.16 -10.07 19.69
C LEU A 146 -5.70 -9.14 20.79
N LYS A 147 -6.56 -8.18 20.43
CA LYS A 147 -7.12 -7.16 21.35
C LYS A 147 -6.03 -6.35 22.06
N ALA A 148 -4.87 -6.16 21.42
CA ALA A 148 -3.83 -5.30 21.95
C ALA A 148 -4.29 -3.83 21.93
N THR A 149 -3.80 -3.03 22.89
CA THR A 149 -4.12 -1.59 22.98
C THR A 149 -3.05 -0.71 22.35
N GLU A 150 -1.86 -1.26 22.12
CA GLU A 150 -0.71 -0.57 21.53
C GLU A 150 0.16 -1.55 20.72
N ILE A 151 1.04 -1.00 19.88
CA ILE A 151 2.04 -1.77 19.13
C ILE A 151 3.41 -1.38 19.64
N ASN A 152 4.16 -2.35 20.13
CA ASN A 152 5.55 -2.25 20.53
C ASN A 152 6.30 -3.54 20.10
N GLU A 153 7.62 -3.59 20.32
CA GLU A 153 8.44 -4.77 20.01
C GLU A 153 8.76 -5.62 21.26
N GLU A 154 8.16 -5.30 22.41
CA GLU A 154 8.40 -5.96 23.71
C GLU A 154 7.34 -7.03 24.01
#